data_AF-A0A1B9Z3D8-F1
#
_entry.id   AF-A0A1B9Z3D8-F1
#
_cell.length_a   1.000
_cell.length_b   1.000
_cell.length_c   1.000
_cell.angle_alpha   90.00
_cell.angle_beta   90.00
_cell.angle_gamma   90.00
#
_symmetry.space_group_name_H-M   'P 1'
#
loop_
_entity.id
_entity.type
_entity.pdbx_description
1 polymer ?
#
loop_
_entity_poly.entity_id
_entity_poly.type
_entity_poly.pdbx_seq_one_letter_code
_entity_poly.pdbx_strand_id
1 'polypeptide(L)'
;MEVFNVVRWLFDQVTWDGQALLVPATTDSGQVVCKVPRNTIHMLRLYSDAIGREIHLERQRIAEKLAPFLAAKLSQAPNVEVVELFPWEVRD
;
A
#
# COMPACT_ATOMS: atom_id res chain seq x y z
N MET A 1 21.98 16.61 -1.96
CA MET A 1 21.92 15.16 -1.75
C MET A 1 20.46 14.78 -1.85
N GLU A 2 20.03 14.24 -2.98
CA GLU A 2 18.72 13.60 -3.07
C GLU A 2 18.82 12.27 -2.33
N VAL A 3 18.10 12.15 -1.22
CA VAL A 3 17.95 10.87 -0.53
C VAL A 3 17.00 10.05 -1.39
N PHE A 4 17.54 9.21 -2.26
CA PHE A 4 16.75 8.17 -2.91
C PHE A 4 16.33 7.19 -1.81
N ASN A 5 15.11 7.32 -1.32
CA ASN A 5 14.56 6.39 -0.35
C ASN A 5 14.35 5.06 -1.09
N VAL A 6 15.26 4.10 -0.94
CA VAL A 6 15.15 2.80 -1.61
C VAL A 6 14.03 2.02 -0.94
N VAL A 7 12.89 1.88 -1.62
CA VAL A 7 11.77 1.08 -1.12
C VAL A 7 11.84 -0.32 -1.72
N ARG A 8 11.98 -1.33 -0.86
CA ARG A 8 11.86 -2.74 -1.21
C ARG A 8 10.55 -3.30 -0.69
N TRP A 9 9.61 -3.56 -1.61
CA TRP A 9 8.32 -4.17 -1.29
C TRP A 9 8.47 -5.66 -0.95
N LEU A 10 7.75 -6.11 0.07
CA LEU A 10 7.65 -7.52 0.49
C LEU A 10 6.27 -8.06 0.09
N PHE A 11 5.99 -8.10 -1.22
CA PHE A 11 4.66 -8.41 -1.75
C PHE A 11 4.16 -9.82 -1.39
N ASP A 12 5.06 -10.76 -1.13
CA ASP A 12 4.75 -12.11 -0.64
C ASP A 12 4.15 -12.12 0.78
N GLN A 13 4.39 -11.06 1.56
CA GLN A 13 3.93 -10.90 2.94
C GLN A 13 2.70 -10.00 3.05
N VAL A 14 2.10 -9.61 1.93
CA VAL A 14 0.87 -8.80 1.93
C VAL A 14 -0.26 -9.58 2.57
N THR A 15 -0.92 -8.96 3.54
CA THR A 15 -2.05 -9.54 4.26
C THR A 15 -3.29 -8.67 4.15
N TRP A 16 -4.46 -9.29 4.34
CA TRP A 16 -5.75 -8.62 4.42
C TRP A 16 -6.35 -8.93 5.78
N ASP A 17 -6.58 -7.91 6.59
CA ASP A 17 -7.09 -8.06 7.98
C ASP A 17 -8.63 -8.01 8.07
N GLY A 18 -9.33 -7.85 6.94
CA GLY A 18 -10.78 -7.64 6.88
C GLY A 18 -11.21 -6.19 6.68
N GLN A 19 -10.32 -5.23 6.95
CA GLN A 19 -10.56 -3.79 6.86
C GLN A 19 -9.53 -3.07 5.97
N ALA A 20 -8.30 -3.54 5.95
CA ALA A 20 -7.20 -2.95 5.22
C ALA A 20 -6.23 -4.01 4.67
N LEU A 21 -5.58 -3.65 3.56
CA LEU A 21 -4.43 -4.36 3.05
C LEU A 21 -3.19 -3.86 3.79
N LEU A 22 -2.41 -4.78 4.35
CA LEU A 22 -1.14 -4.47 5.00
C LEU A 22 -0.03 -4.85 4.02
N VAL A 23 0.70 -3.84 3.57
CA VAL A 23 1.77 -3.95 2.56
C VAL A 23 3.10 -3.64 3.23
N PRO A 24 3.86 -4.66 3.68
CA PRO A 24 5.16 -4.46 4.29
C PRO A 24 6.22 -4.05 3.26
N ALA A 25 7.13 -3.19 3.69
CA ALA A 25 8.29 -2.77 2.91
C ALA A 25 9.49 -2.51 3.81
N THR A 26 10.67 -2.53 3.20
CA THR A 26 11.91 -2.06 3.82
C THR A 26 12.35 -0.78 3.15
N THR A 27 12.66 0.23 3.94
CA THR A 27 13.29 1.49 3.56
C THR A 27 14.69 1.58 4.18
N ASP A 28 15.47 2.60 3.81
CA ASP A 28 16.77 2.86 4.45
C ASP A 28 16.63 3.19 5.95
N SER A 29 15.46 3.66 6.37
CA SER A 29 15.10 3.98 7.76
C SER A 29 14.60 2.78 8.56
N GLY A 30 14.31 1.63 7.94
CA GLY A 30 13.87 0.42 8.62
C GLY A 30 12.71 -0.29 7.93
N GLN A 31 11.94 -1.04 8.70
CA GLN A 31 10.72 -1.69 8.20
C GLN A 31 9.53 -0.74 8.37
N VAL A 32 8.68 -0.70 7.35
CA VAL A 32 7.43 0.07 7.35
C VAL A 32 6.28 -0.83 6.91
N VAL A 33 5.11 -0.63 7.51
CA VAL A 33 3.88 -1.28 7.07
C VAL A 33 2.95 -0.23 6.48
N CYS A 34 2.70 -0.33 5.18
CA CYS A 34 1.72 0.51 4.51
C CYS A 34 0.32 -0.09 4.68
N LYS A 35 -0.60 0.68 5.25
CA LYS A 35 -1.99 0.31 5.41
C LYS A 35 -2.81 0.90 4.28
N VAL A 36 -3.54 0.06 3.54
CA VAL A 36 -4.48 0.50 2.49
C VAL A 36 -5.89 0.11 2.92
N PRO A 37 -6.68 1.06 3.43
CA PRO A 37 -8.06 0.82 3.82
C PRO A 37 -8.93 0.35 2.65
N ARG A 38 -9.98 -0.42 2.95
CA ARG A 38 -10.91 -0.97 1.95
C ARG A 38 -11.48 0.06 0.98
N ASN A 39 -11.87 1.22 1.51
CA ASN A 39 -12.43 2.30 0.71
C ASN A 39 -11.40 2.86 -0.30
N THR A 40 -10.10 2.80 -0.01
CA THR A 40 -9.03 3.14 -0.97
C THR A 40 -8.94 2.09 -2.06
N ILE A 41 -9.04 0.80 -1.72
CA ILE A 41 -9.05 -0.30 -2.71
C ILE A 41 -10.24 -0.14 -3.67
N HIS A 42 -11.41 0.25 -3.16
CA HIS A 42 -12.61 0.50 -3.96
C HIS A 42 -12.47 1.69 -4.94
N MET A 43 -11.48 2.56 -4.78
CA MET A 43 -11.18 3.59 -5.78
C MET A 43 -10.54 3.00 -7.05
N LEU A 44 -9.93 1.81 -6.95
CA LEU A 44 -9.41 1.11 -8.10
C LEU A 44 -10.59 0.55 -8.90
N ARG A 45 -10.77 1.02 -10.14
CA ARG A 45 -11.89 0.61 -11.02
C ARG A 45 -12.10 -0.91 -11.15
N LEU A 46 -11.03 -1.70 -11.06
CA LEU A 46 -11.10 -3.17 -11.14
C LEU A 46 -11.66 -3.83 -9.87
N TYR A 47 -11.71 -3.10 -8.75
CA TYR A 47 -12.08 -3.59 -7.44
C TYR A 47 -13.17 -2.72 -6.79
N SER A 48 -13.93 -1.95 -7.58
CA SER A 48 -14.88 -0.94 -7.07
C SER A 48 -15.99 -1.55 -6.21
N ASP A 49 -16.35 -2.79 -6.46
CA ASP A 49 -17.37 -3.56 -5.76
C ASP A 49 -16.79 -4.79 -5.04
N ALA A 50 -15.46 -4.87 -4.93
CA ALA A 50 -14.80 -6.07 -4.44
C ALA A 50 -15.19 -6.38 -2.98
N ILE A 51 -15.54 -7.64 -2.75
CA ILE A 51 -15.78 -8.17 -1.40
C ILE A 51 -14.47 -8.60 -0.74
N GLY A 52 -14.44 -8.70 0.59
CA GLY A 52 -13.23 -9.01 1.34
C GLY A 52 -12.52 -10.30 0.87
N ARG A 53 -13.28 -11.29 0.39
CA ARG A 53 -12.72 -12.52 -0.20
C ARG A 53 -11.92 -12.26 -1.48
N GLU A 54 -12.43 -11.42 -2.37
CA GLU A 54 -11.77 -11.08 -3.63
C GLU A 54 -10.52 -10.24 -3.36
N ILE A 55 -10.62 -9.28 -2.44
CA ILE A 55 -9.47 -8.49 -1.98
C ILE A 55 -8.40 -9.42 -1.39
N HIS A 56 -8.78 -10.40 -0.56
CA HIS A 56 -7.84 -11.36 0.00
C HIS A 56 -7.16 -12.22 -1.08
N LEU A 57 -7.90 -12.68 -2.09
CA LEU A 57 -7.36 -13.50 -3.18
C LEU A 57 -6.40 -12.70 -4.08
N GLU A 58 -6.75 -11.46 -4.42
CA GLU A 58 -6.00 -10.60 -5.34
C GLU A 58 -5.01 -9.66 -4.63
N ARG A 59 -4.80 -9.81 -3.31
CA ARG A 59 -4.05 -8.90 -2.45
C ARG A 59 -2.68 -8.48 -2.99
N GLN A 60 -1.94 -9.42 -3.58
CA GLN A 60 -0.62 -9.15 -4.14
C GLN A 60 -0.71 -8.19 -5.34
N ARG A 61 -1.61 -8.46 -6.28
CA ARG A 61 -1.82 -7.60 -7.47
C ARG A 61 -2.34 -6.22 -7.09
N ILE A 62 -3.21 -6.14 -6.08
CA ILE A 62 -3.69 -4.87 -5.53
C ILE A 62 -2.50 -4.07 -4.97
N ALA A 63 -1.64 -4.71 -4.18
CA ALA A 63 -0.46 -4.07 -3.61
C ALA A 63 0.54 -3.59 -4.68
N GLU A 64 0.81 -4.42 -5.70
CA GLU A 64 1.67 -4.07 -6.83
C GLU A 64 1.15 -2.83 -7.58
N LYS A 65 -0.18 -2.75 -7.78
CA LYS A 65 -0.82 -1.58 -8.41
C LYS A 65 -0.73 -0.31 -7.56
N LEU A 66 -0.74 -0.45 -6.24
CA LEU A 66 -0.68 0.68 -5.29
C LEU A 66 0.75 1.12 -4.95
N ALA A 67 1.74 0.30 -5.27
CA ALA A 67 3.17 0.55 -5.03
C ALA A 67 3.65 1.97 -5.41
N PRO A 68 3.31 2.55 -6.58
CA PRO A 68 3.75 3.91 -6.92
C PRO A 68 3.18 4.98 -5.98
N PHE A 69 1.91 4.85 -5.59
CA PHE A 69 1.27 5.79 -4.65
C PHE A 69 1.85 5.66 -3.24
N LEU A 70 2.13 4.43 -2.80
CA LEU A 70 2.78 4.16 -1.52
C LEU A 70 4.22 4.69 -1.49
N ALA A 71 4.98 4.52 -2.58
CA ALA A 71 6.32 5.07 -2.70
C ALA A 71 6.33 6.60 -2.65
N ALA A 72 5.40 7.25 -3.36
CA ALA A 72 5.23 8.70 -3.31
C ALA A 72 4.85 9.22 -1.92
N LYS A 73 4.12 8.43 -1.14
CA LYS A 73 3.77 8.77 0.24
C LYS A 73 4.95 8.57 1.21
N LEU A 74 5.70 7.48 1.05
CA LEU A 74 6.90 7.20 1.85
C LEU A 74 8.01 8.23 1.64
N SER A 75 8.15 8.77 0.42
CA SER A 75 9.15 9.82 0.16
C SER A 75 8.84 11.13 0.90
N GLN A 76 7.56 11.41 1.18
CA GLN A 76 7.12 12.57 1.96
C GLN A 76 7.23 12.35 3.48
N ALA A 77 7.34 11.09 3.93
CA ALA A 77 7.32 10.72 5.34
C ALA A 77 8.40 9.64 5.67
N PRO A 78 9.70 9.96 5.55
CA PRO A 78 10.79 8.97 5.58
C PRO A 78 11.02 8.26 6.93
N ASN A 79 10.37 8.67 8.02
CA ASN A 79 10.61 8.16 9.37
C ASN A 79 9.34 7.66 10.07
N VAL A 80 8.36 7.13 9.32
CA VAL A 80 7.09 6.66 9.87
C VAL A 80 7.00 5.15 9.76
N GLU A 81 6.74 4.47 10.89
CA GLU A 81 6.60 3.01 10.96
C GLU A 81 5.32 2.49 10.28
N VAL A 82 4.27 3.32 10.22
CA VAL A 82 2.99 2.99 9.59
C VAL A 82 2.51 4.12 8.69
N VAL A 83 2.33 3.83 7.41
CA VAL A 83 1.83 4.79 6.42
C VAL A 83 0.46 4.35 5.92
N GLU A 84 -0.57 5.18 6.10
CA GLU A 84 -1.92 4.87 5.63
C GLU A 84 -2.21 5.55 4.29
N LEU A 85 -2.63 4.81 3.26
CA LEU A 85 -2.98 5.36 1.94
C LEU A 85 -4.47 5.65 1.84
N PHE A 86 -4.84 6.90 1.66
CA PHE A 86 -6.22 7.35 1.63
C PHE A 86 -6.83 7.35 0.22
N PRO A 87 -8.17 7.28 0.10
CA PRO A 87 -8.85 7.15 -1.20
C PRO A 87 -8.55 8.29 -2.20
N TRP A 88 -8.31 9.51 -1.72
CA TRP A 88 -8.02 10.66 -2.59
C TRP A 88 -6.61 10.65 -3.18
N GLU A 89 -5.69 9.85 -2.62
CA GLU A 89 -4.30 9.74 -3.09
C GLU A 89 -4.14 8.78 -4.27
N VAL A 90 -5.19 8.02 -4.60
CA VAL A 90 -5.20 7.00 -5.67
C VAL A 90 -6.06 7.46 -6.86
N ARG A 91 -6.45 8.75 -6.88
CA ARG A 91 -7.18 9.34 -8.01
C ARG A 91 -6.19 9.63 -9.14
N ASP A 92 -6.51 9.14 -10.33
CA ASP A 92 -5.92 9.61 -11.60
C ASP A 92 -6.13 11.12 -11.77
#